data_AF-A0AAN7K5L0-F1
#
_entry.id   AF-A0AAN7K5L0-F1
#
_cell.length_a   1.000
_cell.length_b   1.000
_cell.length_c   1.000
_cell.angle_alpha   90.00
_cell.angle_beta   90.00
_cell.angle_gamma   90.00
#
_symmetry.space_group_name_H-M   'P 1'
#
loop_
_entity.id
_entity.type
_entity.pdbx_description
1 polymer ?
#
loop_
_entity_poly.entity_id
_entity_poly.type
_entity_poly.pdbx_seq_one_letter_code
_entity_poly.pdbx_strand_id
1 'polypeptide(L)'
;MAAVASAAWPSRRNITHCRLLRRILQIQLGWEASRFNSQWTQIDVMFSARLRSDTGWLTWGVNPLPHPRMIGSQSVGTYNVTSGTKKGCRLLPSALDIEVPHYTLDYNEREDMFMISAKVIVPNSKYNILKLNHVWEVGYEAVGVESKMHPKVLQDFKSAEALNLLTEEEEDVAYKNHQAYLKKVH
;
A
#
# COMPACT_ATOMS: atom_id res chain seq x y z
N MET A 1 -15.39 -5.97 26.27
CA MET A 1 -14.47 -4.85 26.60
C MET A 1 -13.05 -5.40 26.53
N ALA A 2 -12.35 -5.13 25.43
CA ALA A 2 -10.93 -5.45 25.32
C ALA A 2 -10.19 -4.11 25.19
N ALA A 3 -9.17 -3.96 26.03
CA ALA A 3 -8.52 -2.70 26.36
C ALA A 3 -7.87 -2.04 25.15
N VAL A 4 -8.15 -0.74 25.00
CA VAL A 4 -7.41 0.18 24.13
C VAL A 4 -6.02 0.35 24.75
N ALA A 5 -5.01 -0.25 24.14
CA ALA A 5 -3.63 0.12 24.42
C ALA A 5 -3.42 1.52 23.82
N SER A 6 -3.49 2.53 24.68
CA SER A 6 -3.03 3.88 24.39
C SER A 6 -1.52 3.85 24.12
N ALA A 7 -1.13 3.70 22.86
CA ALA A 7 0.20 4.09 22.42
C ALA A 7 0.12 5.54 21.96
N ALA A 8 0.61 6.44 22.82
CA ALA A 8 1.10 7.73 22.36
C ALA A 8 1.95 7.55 21.10
N TRP A 9 1.90 8.52 20.18
CA TRP A 9 2.69 8.52 18.94
C TRP A 9 4.07 7.92 19.20
N PRO A 10 4.47 6.84 18.49
CA PRO A 10 5.88 6.48 18.51
C PRO A 10 6.61 7.68 17.90
N SER A 11 7.30 8.39 18.78
CA SER A 11 8.14 9.54 18.55
C SER A 11 8.66 9.65 17.11
N ARG A 12 8.28 10.75 16.43
CA ARG A 12 8.97 11.33 15.26
C ARG A 12 9.79 10.33 14.44
N ARG A 13 9.14 9.50 13.61
CA ARG A 13 9.86 8.97 12.44
C ARG A 13 10.12 10.16 11.52
N ASN A 14 11.38 10.39 11.15
CA ASN A 14 11.76 11.40 10.16
C ASN A 14 11.32 10.90 8.77
N ILE A 15 10.02 10.85 8.51
CA ILE A 15 9.50 10.69 7.15
C ILE A 15 9.70 12.02 6.47
N THR A 16 10.61 12.04 5.51
CA THR A 16 10.96 13.26 4.77
C THR A 16 10.21 13.36 3.44
N HIS A 17 9.84 12.22 2.86
CA HIS A 17 9.13 12.16 1.58
C HIS A 17 7.65 11.88 1.79
N CYS A 18 6.78 12.61 1.09
CA CYS A 18 5.34 12.36 1.10
C CYS A 18 4.66 12.75 -0.20
N ARG A 19 3.57 12.04 -0.52
CA ARG A 19 2.83 12.19 -1.77
C ARG A 19 1.34 11.99 -1.56
N LEU A 20 0.55 12.82 -2.24
CA LEU A 20 -0.88 12.60 -2.40
C LEU A 20 -1.14 11.74 -3.65
N LEU A 21 -1.56 10.49 -3.45
CA LEU A 21 -1.82 9.54 -4.54
C LEU A 21 -3.18 9.79 -5.19
N ARG A 22 -4.21 10.12 -4.39
CA ARG A 22 -5.57 10.40 -4.88
C ARG A 22 -6.21 11.52 -4.08
N ARG A 23 -6.57 12.61 -4.78
CA ARG A 23 -7.26 13.76 -4.17
C ARG A 23 -8.66 13.44 -3.62
N ILE A 24 -9.45 12.62 -4.34
CA ILE A 24 -10.87 12.37 -3.97
C ILE A 24 -10.98 11.60 -2.65
N LEU A 25 -10.12 10.61 -2.45
CA LEU A 25 -10.09 9.76 -1.26
C LEU A 25 -9.04 10.23 -0.23
N GLN A 26 -8.40 11.38 -0.49
CA GLN A 26 -7.29 11.93 0.30
C GLN A 26 -6.23 10.89 0.64
N ILE A 27 -5.91 10.02 -0.33
CA ILE A 27 -4.94 8.94 -0.12
C ILE A 27 -3.55 9.55 -0.12
N GLN A 28 -2.85 9.42 0.99
CA GLN A 28 -1.50 9.92 1.18
C GLN A 28 -0.54 8.77 1.47
N LEU A 29 0.67 8.89 0.92
CA LEU A 29 1.79 7.99 1.15
C LEU A 29 2.97 8.83 1.61
N GLY A 30 3.44 8.58 2.83
CA GLY A 30 4.73 9.05 3.34
C GLY A 30 5.71 7.89 3.39
N TRP A 31 6.97 8.14 3.05
CA TRP A 31 7.99 7.12 3.13
C TRP A 31 9.37 7.66 3.48
N GLU A 32 10.21 6.75 3.94
CA GLU A 32 11.65 6.93 4.06
C GLU A 32 12.33 5.61 3.72
N ALA A 33 13.37 5.64 2.88
CA ALA A 33 14.12 4.46 2.49
C ALA A 33 15.56 4.55 3.01
N SER A 34 16.00 3.52 3.72
CA SER A 34 17.35 3.46 4.27
C SER A 34 17.95 2.07 4.12
N ARG A 35 19.28 1.99 4.05
CA ARG A 35 19.98 0.71 4.00
C ARG A 35 19.77 -0.03 5.33
N PHE A 36 19.21 -1.23 5.29
CA PHE A 36 19.11 -2.10 6.47
C PHE A 36 20.43 -2.87 6.67
N ASN A 37 20.93 -3.49 5.60
CA ASN A 37 22.27 -4.09 5.52
C ASN A 37 22.73 -4.13 4.05
N SER A 38 23.81 -4.86 3.73
CA SER A 38 24.33 -4.92 2.35
C SER A 38 23.36 -5.55 1.34
N GLN A 39 22.44 -6.40 1.77
CA GLN A 39 21.52 -7.16 0.93
C GLN A 39 20.06 -6.71 1.03
N TRP A 40 19.72 -5.91 2.03
CA TRP A 40 18.34 -5.54 2.34
C TRP A 40 18.18 -4.04 2.56
N THR A 41 17.02 -3.53 2.15
CA THR A 41 16.59 -2.15 2.32
C THR A 41 15.41 -2.08 3.29
N GLN A 42 15.44 -1.13 4.21
CA GLN A 42 14.32 -0.79 5.07
C GLN A 42 13.54 0.35 4.43
N ILE A 43 12.21 0.21 4.42
CA ILE A 43 11.25 1.21 4.00
C ILE A 43 10.34 1.47 5.20
N ASP A 44 10.43 2.66 5.78
CA ASP A 44 9.44 3.16 6.71
C ASP A 44 8.31 3.78 5.89
N VAL A 45 7.08 3.34 6.14
CA VAL A 45 5.90 3.78 5.37
C VAL A 45 4.81 4.28 6.31
N MET A 46 4.17 5.38 5.90
CA MET A 46 2.90 5.85 6.43
C MET A 46 1.93 5.95 5.27
N PHE A 47 0.81 5.24 5.35
CA PHE A 47 -0.19 5.24 4.31
C PHE A 47 -1.55 5.54 4.93
N SER A 48 -2.20 6.61 4.47
CA SER A 48 -3.47 7.05 5.03
C SER A 48 -4.52 7.29 3.96
N ALA A 49 -5.77 7.13 4.35
CA ALA A 49 -6.92 7.41 3.51
C ALA A 49 -8.09 7.87 4.37
N ARG A 50 -8.91 8.77 3.80
CA ARG A 50 -10.19 9.11 4.39
C ARG A 50 -11.22 8.06 3.99
N LEU A 51 -11.65 7.25 4.95
CA LEU A 51 -12.67 6.23 4.70
C LEU A 51 -14.03 6.81 5.09
N ARG A 52 -14.95 6.93 4.13
CA ARG A 52 -16.34 7.35 4.41
C ARG A 52 -17.16 6.23 5.06
N SER A 53 -16.52 5.40 5.88
CA SER A 53 -17.09 4.23 6.54
C SER A 53 -16.27 3.90 7.78
N ASP A 54 -16.97 3.62 8.88
CA ASP A 54 -16.44 3.17 10.16
C ASP A 54 -15.95 1.71 10.12
N THR A 55 -16.35 0.96 9.10
CA THR A 55 -15.94 -0.43 8.84
C THR A 55 -15.00 -0.55 7.64
N GLY A 56 -14.45 0.57 7.16
CA GLY A 56 -13.52 0.55 6.05
C GLY A 56 -12.22 -0.18 6.36
N TRP A 57 -11.49 -0.55 5.30
CA TRP A 57 -10.15 -1.11 5.39
C TRP A 57 -9.23 -0.44 4.39
N LEU A 58 -7.94 -0.47 4.68
CA LEU A 58 -6.91 0.01 3.78
C LEU A 58 -5.73 -0.97 3.76
N THR A 59 -5.03 -1.03 2.64
CA THR A 59 -3.84 -1.86 2.48
C THR A 59 -2.83 -1.16 1.59
N TRP A 60 -1.56 -1.41 1.88
CA TRP A 60 -0.43 -1.01 1.05
C TRP A 60 0.53 -2.18 0.95
N GLY A 61 1.20 -2.32 -0.20
CA GLY A 61 2.15 -3.39 -0.41
C GLY A 61 3.14 -3.11 -1.53
N VAL A 62 4.15 -3.96 -1.61
CA VAL A 62 5.21 -3.90 -2.62
C VAL A 62 5.15 -5.11 -3.55
N ASN A 63 5.49 -4.92 -4.81
CA ASN A 63 5.48 -5.99 -5.82
C ASN A 63 6.89 -6.20 -6.41
N PRO A 64 7.48 -7.39 -6.31
CA PRO A 64 8.81 -7.67 -6.86
C PRO A 64 8.81 -7.90 -8.39
N LEU A 65 7.64 -7.99 -9.03
CA LEU A 65 7.54 -8.23 -10.48
C LEU A 65 7.97 -6.99 -11.27
N PRO A 66 8.34 -7.12 -12.56
CA PRO A 66 8.87 -6.01 -13.37
C PRO A 66 7.91 -4.83 -13.58
N HIS A 67 6.61 -5.01 -13.36
CA HIS A 67 5.58 -3.99 -13.59
C HIS A 67 4.66 -3.88 -12.38
N PRO A 68 4.21 -2.66 -12.03
CA PRO A 68 3.29 -2.46 -10.92
C PRO A 68 1.94 -3.10 -11.23
N ARG A 69 1.50 -3.98 -10.33
CA ARG A 69 0.22 -4.70 -10.43
C ARG A 69 -0.15 -5.29 -9.08
N MET A 70 -1.44 -5.58 -8.88
CA MET A 70 -1.92 -6.23 -7.65
C MET A 70 -1.40 -7.67 -7.51
N ILE A 71 -1.36 -8.45 -8.59
CA ILE A 71 -0.95 -9.86 -8.51
C ILE A 71 0.56 -9.96 -8.23
N GLY A 72 0.93 -10.74 -7.22
CA GLY A 72 2.30 -10.90 -6.73
C GLY A 72 2.72 -9.84 -5.72
N SER A 73 1.83 -8.91 -5.34
CA SER A 73 2.13 -7.95 -4.29
C SER A 73 2.14 -8.61 -2.91
N GLN A 74 2.97 -8.05 -2.04
CA GLN A 74 3.12 -8.45 -0.65
C GLN A 74 2.71 -7.25 0.20
N SER A 75 1.58 -7.38 0.90
CA SER A 75 0.99 -6.28 1.65
C SER A 75 1.43 -6.25 3.11
N VAL A 76 1.44 -5.04 3.66
CA VAL A 76 1.47 -4.83 5.11
C VAL A 76 0.20 -5.47 5.67
N GLY A 77 0.35 -6.54 6.44
CA GLY A 77 -0.78 -7.39 6.88
C GLY A 77 -0.65 -8.88 6.57
N THR A 78 0.48 -9.37 6.04
CA THR A 78 0.84 -10.82 5.90
C THR A 78 0.21 -11.61 4.75
N TYR A 79 -0.23 -10.96 3.68
CA TYR A 79 -0.84 -11.65 2.52
C TYR A 79 -0.04 -11.47 1.22
N ASN A 80 0.03 -12.55 0.44
CA ASN A 80 0.45 -12.53 -0.95
C ASN A 80 -0.79 -12.56 -1.86
N VAL A 81 -0.94 -11.55 -2.71
CA VAL A 81 -2.10 -11.45 -3.61
C VAL A 81 -1.83 -12.30 -4.85
N THR A 82 -2.52 -13.43 -4.99
CA THR A 82 -2.34 -14.34 -6.14
C THR A 82 -3.44 -14.15 -7.19
N SER A 83 -3.29 -14.78 -8.36
CA SER A 83 -4.35 -14.81 -9.38
C SER A 83 -5.64 -15.47 -8.88
N GLY A 84 -5.55 -16.39 -7.91
CA GLY A 84 -6.70 -17.01 -7.24
C GLY A 84 -7.45 -16.01 -6.37
N THR A 85 -6.74 -15.13 -5.66
CA THR A 85 -7.34 -14.04 -4.88
C THR A 85 -8.25 -13.16 -5.74
N LYS A 86 -7.80 -12.81 -6.96
CA LYS A 86 -8.59 -12.01 -7.91
C LYS A 86 -9.89 -12.70 -8.34
N LYS A 87 -9.97 -14.04 -8.25
CA LYS A 87 -11.16 -14.83 -8.59
C LYS A 87 -12.10 -15.06 -7.39
N GLY A 88 -11.84 -14.42 -6.24
CA GLY A 88 -12.66 -14.54 -5.04
C GLY A 88 -12.22 -15.65 -4.07
N CYS A 89 -11.06 -16.27 -4.27
CA CYS A 89 -10.50 -17.17 -3.27
C CYS A 89 -10.09 -16.39 -2.02
N ARG A 90 -10.26 -17.00 -0.83
CA ARG A 90 -9.87 -16.40 0.45
C ARG A 90 -8.38 -15.99 0.43
N LEU A 91 -8.11 -14.78 0.93
CA LEU A 91 -6.77 -14.35 1.32
C LEU A 91 -6.36 -15.15 2.56
N LEU A 92 -5.43 -16.08 2.39
CA LEU A 92 -4.83 -16.82 3.51
C LEU A 92 -3.39 -16.32 3.71
N PRO A 93 -2.90 -16.20 4.95
CA PRO A 93 -1.51 -15.84 5.21
C PRO A 93 -0.56 -16.80 4.50
N SER A 94 0.48 -16.27 3.88
CA SER A 94 1.49 -17.06 3.15
C SER A 94 2.89 -16.55 3.48
N ALA A 95 3.91 -17.39 3.29
CA ALA A 95 5.30 -16.96 3.41
C ALA A 95 5.55 -15.73 2.51
N LEU A 96 6.04 -14.66 3.13
CA LEU A 96 6.41 -13.43 2.44
C LEU A 96 7.91 -13.46 2.09
N ASP A 97 8.27 -12.80 0.99
CA ASP A 97 9.67 -12.50 0.66
C ASP A 97 10.15 -11.18 1.31
N ILE A 98 9.28 -10.54 2.09
CA ILE A 98 9.55 -9.30 2.82
C ILE A 98 9.36 -9.54 4.32
N GLU A 99 10.08 -8.79 5.14
CA GLU A 99 9.84 -8.76 6.59
C GLU A 99 9.04 -7.50 6.95
N VAL A 100 8.00 -7.68 7.75
CA VAL A 100 7.20 -6.58 8.30
C VAL A 100 7.26 -6.68 9.84
N PRO A 101 8.40 -6.35 10.46
CA PRO A 101 8.61 -6.59 11.89
C PRO A 101 7.64 -5.81 12.78
N HIS A 102 7.15 -4.66 12.31
CA HIS A 102 6.19 -3.83 13.01
C HIS A 102 5.25 -3.13 12.04
N TYR A 103 3.95 -3.18 12.34
CA TYR A 103 2.96 -2.31 11.73
C TYR A 103 1.89 -1.92 12.76
N THR A 104 1.31 -0.74 12.58
CA THR A 104 0.12 -0.27 13.29
C THR A 104 -0.95 0.11 12.27
N LEU A 105 -2.20 -0.07 12.67
CA LEU A 105 -3.37 0.47 11.99
C LEU A 105 -4.10 1.34 13.00
N ASP A 106 -4.14 2.63 12.72
CA ASP A 106 -4.69 3.64 13.61
C ASP A 106 -5.83 4.40 12.90
N TYR A 107 -6.81 4.86 13.68
CA TYR A 107 -7.86 5.74 13.20
C TYR A 107 -7.75 7.10 13.89
N ASN A 108 -7.64 8.17 13.10
CA ASN A 108 -7.64 9.53 13.57
C ASN A 108 -9.05 10.12 13.47
N GLU A 109 -9.74 10.17 14.61
CA GLU A 109 -11.12 10.68 14.71
C GLU A 109 -11.27 12.15 14.30
N ARG A 110 -10.24 12.99 14.51
CA ARG A 110 -10.32 14.44 14.20
C ARG A 110 -10.33 14.69 12.69
N GLU A 111 -9.51 13.93 11.98
CA GLU A 111 -9.35 14.07 10.53
C GLU A 111 -10.19 13.04 9.75
N ASP A 112 -10.88 12.13 10.45
CA ASP A 112 -11.68 11.06 9.83
C ASP A 112 -10.83 10.18 8.90
N MET A 113 -9.61 9.85 9.34
CA MET A 113 -8.60 9.16 8.53
C MET A 113 -8.14 7.86 9.17
N PHE A 114 -8.08 6.80 8.39
CA PHE A 114 -7.36 5.60 8.76
C PHE A 114 -5.91 5.69 8.28
N MET A 115 -5.00 5.10 9.05
CA MET A 115 -3.56 5.20 8.82
C MET A 115 -2.87 3.88 9.14
N ILE A 116 -2.08 3.38 8.19
CA ILE A 116 -1.08 2.34 8.41
C ILE A 116 0.27 3.01 8.64
N SER A 117 0.97 2.61 9.69
CA SER A 117 2.40 2.90 9.87
C SER A 117 3.15 1.58 9.91
N ALA A 118 4.12 1.37 9.03
CA ALA A 118 4.84 0.10 8.98
C ALA A 118 6.32 0.28 8.71
N LYS A 119 7.10 -0.72 9.14
CA LYS A 119 8.47 -0.93 8.70
C LYS A 119 8.48 -2.16 7.80
N VAL A 120 8.98 -2.01 6.58
CA VAL A 120 9.07 -3.08 5.59
C VAL A 120 10.52 -3.27 5.16
N ILE A 121 11.03 -4.48 5.30
CA ILE A 121 12.41 -4.84 4.92
C ILE A 121 12.33 -5.71 3.67
N VAL A 122 12.95 -5.25 2.60
CA VAL A 122 12.89 -5.89 1.27
C VAL A 122 14.28 -6.28 0.77
N PRO A 123 14.43 -7.42 0.07
CA PRO A 123 15.72 -7.84 -0.46
C PRO A 123 16.06 -7.05 -1.74
N ASN A 124 17.27 -6.52 -1.80
CA ASN A 124 17.78 -5.72 -2.93
C ASN A 124 17.89 -6.54 -4.23
N SER A 125 17.88 -7.87 -4.14
CA SER A 125 17.89 -8.78 -5.30
C SER A 125 16.54 -8.87 -6.02
N LYS A 126 15.44 -8.51 -5.35
CA LYS A 126 14.07 -8.56 -5.91
C LYS A 126 13.43 -7.18 -6.05
N TYR A 127 13.79 -6.23 -5.21
CA TYR A 127 13.18 -4.91 -5.16
C TYR A 127 14.21 -3.82 -5.50
N ASN A 128 13.83 -2.90 -6.38
CA ASN A 128 14.63 -1.75 -6.76
C ASN A 128 14.00 -0.47 -6.20
N ILE A 129 14.66 0.22 -5.28
CA ILE A 129 14.11 1.46 -4.68
C ILE A 129 14.06 2.65 -5.64
N LEU A 130 14.83 2.62 -6.74
CA LEU A 130 14.73 3.62 -7.81
C LEU A 130 13.48 3.41 -8.67
N LYS A 131 12.82 2.26 -8.54
CA LYS A 131 11.61 1.88 -9.26
C LYS A 131 10.81 0.88 -8.42
N LEU A 132 10.35 1.31 -7.25
CA LEU A 132 9.58 0.47 -6.36
C LEU A 132 8.16 0.35 -6.92
N ASN A 133 7.81 -0.86 -7.35
CA ASN A 133 6.43 -1.16 -7.67
C ASN A 133 5.66 -1.34 -6.37
N HIS A 134 4.68 -0.47 -6.13
CA HIS A 134 3.82 -0.55 -4.96
C HIS A 134 2.36 -0.52 -5.36
N VAL A 135 1.54 -1.01 -4.45
CA VAL A 135 0.09 -1.09 -4.62
C VAL A 135 -0.61 -0.63 -3.36
N TRP A 136 -1.83 -0.16 -3.53
CA TRP A 136 -2.70 0.19 -2.42
C TRP A 136 -4.15 -0.10 -2.76
N GLU A 137 -4.91 -0.55 -1.79
CA GLU A 137 -6.37 -0.66 -1.94
C GLU A 137 -7.04 -0.07 -0.72
N VAL A 138 -8.25 0.42 -0.96
CA VAL A 138 -9.13 0.99 0.04
C VAL A 138 -10.50 0.36 -0.18
N GLY A 139 -11.12 -0.13 0.88
CA GLY A 139 -12.50 -0.61 0.86
C GLY A 139 -13.33 0.07 1.94
N TYR A 140 -14.64 0.07 1.73
CA TYR A 140 -15.59 0.74 2.64
C TYR A 140 -16.29 -0.23 3.59
N GLU A 141 -15.97 -1.51 3.55
CA GLU A 141 -16.64 -2.51 4.40
C GLU A 141 -15.70 -3.67 4.75
N ALA A 142 -15.68 -4.00 6.04
CA ALA A 142 -15.02 -5.15 6.61
C ALA A 142 -15.94 -5.75 7.69
N VAL A 143 -15.97 -7.08 7.78
CA VAL A 143 -16.71 -7.79 8.83
C VAL A 143 -15.68 -8.48 9.71
N GLY A 144 -15.46 -7.94 10.91
CA GLY A 144 -14.37 -8.37 11.78
C GLY A 144 -13.01 -8.11 11.13
N VAL A 145 -12.24 -9.16 10.88
CA VAL A 145 -10.93 -9.09 10.18
C VAL A 145 -11.04 -9.35 8.67
N GLU A 146 -12.24 -9.62 8.16
CA GLU A 146 -12.47 -9.97 6.76
C GLU A 146 -12.81 -8.71 5.95
N SER A 147 -11.86 -8.25 5.14
CA SER A 147 -12.07 -7.21 4.13
C SER A 147 -13.10 -7.66 3.09
N LYS A 148 -14.15 -6.87 2.88
CA LYS A 148 -15.08 -7.08 1.77
C LYS A 148 -14.51 -6.46 0.49
N MET A 149 -15.02 -6.94 -0.64
CA MET A 149 -14.58 -6.49 -1.96
C MET A 149 -14.73 -4.97 -2.06
N HIS A 150 -13.63 -4.28 -2.39
CA HIS A 150 -13.68 -2.84 -2.64
C HIS A 150 -14.59 -2.55 -3.85
N PRO A 151 -15.19 -1.35 -3.95
CA PRO A 151 -16.03 -1.02 -5.09
C PRO A 151 -15.29 -1.12 -6.43
N LYS A 152 -16.01 -1.52 -7.47
CA LYS A 152 -15.47 -1.61 -8.84
C LYS A 152 -15.62 -0.29 -9.60
N VAL A 153 -15.41 0.85 -8.94
CA VAL A 153 -15.48 2.17 -9.60
C VAL A 153 -14.16 2.46 -10.30
N LEU A 154 -14.19 3.18 -11.43
CA LEU A 154 -13.00 3.54 -12.23
C LEU A 154 -11.87 4.20 -11.41
N GLN A 155 -12.23 4.81 -10.28
CA GLN A 155 -11.30 5.48 -9.36
C GLN A 155 -10.43 4.48 -8.58
N ASP A 156 -10.88 3.24 -8.40
CA ASP A 156 -10.18 2.18 -7.66
C ASP A 156 -9.32 1.28 -8.59
N PHE A 157 -9.37 1.49 -9.91
CA PHE A 157 -8.55 0.72 -10.86
C PHE A 157 -7.10 1.19 -10.95
N LYS A 158 -6.76 2.36 -10.40
CA LYS A 158 -5.41 2.92 -10.41
C LYS A 158 -4.77 2.87 -9.02
N SER A 159 -4.56 1.63 -8.59
CA SER A 159 -4.10 1.22 -7.26
C SER A 159 -2.68 0.65 -7.27
N ALA A 160 -1.93 0.92 -8.34
CA ALA A 160 -0.57 0.42 -8.53
C ALA A 160 0.25 1.41 -9.38
N GLU A 161 1.46 1.73 -8.94
CA GLU A 161 2.42 2.55 -9.69
C GLU A 161 3.88 2.14 -9.35
N ALA A 162 4.82 2.65 -10.14
CA ALA A 162 6.24 2.54 -9.85
C ALA A 162 6.75 3.89 -9.34
N LEU A 163 7.41 3.89 -8.19
CA LEU A 163 7.88 5.09 -7.49
C LEU A 163 9.39 5.02 -7.28
N ASN A 164 10.10 6.09 -7.63
CA ASN A 164 11.48 6.28 -7.22
C ASN A 164 11.49 6.84 -5.79
N LEU A 165 11.92 6.02 -4.82
CA LEU A 165 11.89 6.42 -3.41
C LEU A 165 12.89 7.52 -3.06
N LEU A 166 13.86 7.82 -3.93
CA LEU A 166 14.88 8.85 -3.71
C LEU A 166 14.55 10.18 -4.39
N THR A 167 13.92 10.16 -5.56
CA THR A 167 13.60 11.38 -6.34
C THR A 167 12.12 11.73 -6.33
N GLU A 168 11.27 10.87 -5.76
CA GLU A 168 9.81 10.96 -5.79
C GLU A 168 9.19 10.83 -7.20
N GLU A 169 10.01 10.60 -8.23
CA GLU A 169 9.55 10.48 -9.61
C GLU A 169 8.71 9.21 -9.81
N GLU A 170 7.61 9.36 -10.54
CA GLU A 170 6.73 8.25 -10.90
C GLU A 170 7.00 7.75 -12.31
N GLU A 171 6.84 6.44 -12.51
CA GLU A 171 6.67 5.86 -13.83
C GLU A 171 5.27 5.24 -13.90
N ASP A 172 4.27 6.07 -14.24
CA ASP A 172 2.88 5.60 -14.39
C ASP A 172 2.73 4.80 -15.70
N VAL A 173 2.99 3.49 -15.60
CA VAL A 173 2.78 2.53 -16.68
C VAL A 173 1.28 2.37 -17.00
N ALA A 174 0.40 2.60 -16.03
CA ALA A 174 -1.05 2.52 -16.24
C ALA A 174 -1.56 3.71 -17.07
N TYR A 175 -1.04 4.93 -16.85
CA TYR A 175 -1.40 6.12 -17.64
C TYR A 175 -0.94 6.04 -19.10
N LYS A 176 0.30 5.61 -19.36
CA LYS A 176 0.81 5.45 -20.73
C LYS A 176 -0.01 4.42 -21.52
N ASN A 177 -0.39 3.31 -20.88
CA ASN A 177 -1.18 2.26 -21.52
C ASN A 177 -2.67 2.58 -21.64
N HIS A 178 -3.29 3.27 -20.66
CA HIS A 178 -4.70 3.71 -20.77
C HIS A 178 -4.89 4.80 -21.82
N GLN A 179 -3.98 5.77 -21.94
CA GLN A 179 -4.04 6.75 -23.03
C GLN A 179 -3.91 6.05 -24.40
N ALA A 180 -3.02 5.07 -24.52
CA ALA A 180 -2.87 4.31 -25.77
C ALA A 180 -4.12 3.50 -26.14
N TYR A 181 -4.84 2.96 -25.13
CA TYR A 181 -6.08 2.21 -25.37
C TYR A 181 -7.25 3.13 -25.72
N LEU A 182 -7.39 4.27 -25.03
CA LEU A 182 -8.43 5.27 -25.34
C LEU A 182 -8.21 5.97 -26.69
N LYS A 183 -6.96 6.13 -27.13
CA LYS A 183 -6.62 6.64 -28.48
C LYS A 183 -6.86 5.64 -29.62
N LYS A 184 -7.11 4.36 -29.32
CA LYS A 184 -7.39 3.31 -30.31
C LYS A 184 -8.88 3.01 -30.50
N VAL A 185 -9.75 3.66 -29.73
CA VAL A 185 -11.21 3.61 -29.91
C VAL A 185 -11.65 4.92 -30.55
N HIS A 186 -11.44 5.05 -31.87
CA HIS A 186 -12.03 6.05 -32.75
C HIS A 186 -12.48 5.35 -34.02
#